data_AF-A0A3B8YU30-F1
#
_entry.id   AF-A0A3B8YU30-F1
#
_cell.length_a   1.000
_cell.length_b   1.000
_cell.length_c   1.000
_cell.angle_alpha   90.00
_cell.angle_beta   90.00
_cell.angle_gamma   90.00
#
_symmetry.space_group_name_H-M   'P 1'
#
loop_
_entity.id
_entity.type
_entity.pdbx_description
1 polymer ?
#
loop_
_entity_poly.entity_id
_entity_poly.type
_entity_poly.pdbx_seq_one_letter_code
_entity_poly.pdbx_strand_id
1 'polypeptide(L)'
;MKIKRLAATCFPLFFLALSPGVFPSPAHAENIFYSATPGGPPDAIRAIRICESIDSTPPEERASRIESAVAAAEKAIARFPEDPRSQFALFCSLGRKLETSKNHLRSVFLVHRAHRAVQKALALQPTYVDALVAHGAMLGQLPWMLGGDNDRAESLIRRAISLDPAFIPAHRELANLLRAQGRSDEAHMVDVAQATD
;
A
#
# COMPACT_ATOMS: atom_id res chain seq x y z
N MET A 1 48.85 44.75 -13.20
CA MET A 1 49.49 44.38 -14.47
C MET A 1 48.40 43.99 -15.45
N LYS A 2 48.33 44.67 -16.60
CA LYS A 2 47.42 44.36 -17.73
C LYS A 2 47.77 42.98 -18.30
N ILE A 3 46.85 42.22 -18.90
CA ILE A 3 46.62 42.07 -20.36
C ILE A 3 45.38 41.11 -20.47
N LYS A 4 44.20 41.57 -20.95
CA LYS A 4 43.64 41.47 -22.33
C LYS A 4 43.55 40.01 -22.87
N ARG A 5 42.58 39.54 -23.67
CA ARG A 5 41.20 39.84 -24.15
C ARG A 5 40.96 38.79 -25.29
N LEU A 6 39.69 38.63 -25.71
CA LEU A 6 39.18 38.03 -26.98
C LEU A 6 39.04 36.49 -26.99
N ALA A 7 37.85 35.86 -27.10
CA ALA A 7 36.65 36.02 -27.95
C ALA A 7 36.77 35.39 -29.37
N ALA A 8 35.64 34.83 -29.81
CA ALA A 8 35.26 34.34 -31.15
C ALA A 8 35.61 32.86 -31.46
N THR A 9 34.65 31.91 -31.34
CA THR A 9 33.61 31.51 -32.32
C THR A 9 34.15 30.81 -33.58
N CYS A 10 33.89 29.51 -33.70
CA CYS A 10 33.46 28.87 -34.95
C CYS A 10 32.92 27.45 -34.68
N PHE A 11 31.59 27.33 -34.65
CA PHE A 11 30.86 26.14 -35.12
C PHE A 11 31.20 25.96 -36.62
N PRO A 12 31.19 24.74 -37.24
CA PRO A 12 29.91 24.06 -37.40
C PRO A 12 29.92 22.52 -37.61
N LEU A 13 28.69 21.98 -37.74
CA LEU A 13 28.23 20.74 -38.38
C LEU A 13 28.37 19.41 -37.59
N PHE A 14 27.31 18.96 -36.92
CA PHE A 14 26.18 18.16 -37.44
C PHE A 14 26.56 16.69 -37.70
N PHE A 15 26.40 15.85 -36.67
CA PHE A 15 25.97 14.46 -36.86
C PHE A 15 24.99 14.09 -35.75
N LEU A 16 23.71 14.13 -36.13
CA LEU A 16 22.64 13.40 -35.48
C LEU A 16 23.01 11.90 -35.46
N ALA A 17 22.98 11.29 -34.28
CA ALA A 17 22.65 9.88 -34.14
C ALA A 17 21.85 9.72 -32.85
N LEU A 18 20.63 9.22 -33.04
CA LEU A 18 19.54 9.18 -32.09
C LEU A 18 19.89 8.39 -30.83
N SER A 19 19.62 8.99 -29.67
CA SER A 19 19.41 8.27 -28.42
C SER A 19 18.19 7.35 -28.59
N PRO A 20 18.30 6.03 -28.38
CA PRO A 20 17.11 5.18 -28.32
C PRO A 20 16.50 5.27 -26.93
N GLY A 21 15.27 5.78 -26.87
CA GLY A 21 14.26 5.26 -25.94
C GLY A 21 14.01 6.01 -24.64
N VAL A 22 13.78 7.32 -24.68
CA VAL A 22 12.88 7.95 -23.68
C VAL A 22 11.46 7.67 -24.15
N PHE A 23 10.88 6.57 -23.68
CA PHE A 23 9.44 6.34 -23.80
C PHE A 23 8.73 7.18 -22.72
N PRO A 24 7.74 8.01 -23.08
CA PRO A 24 6.87 8.61 -22.09
C PRO A 24 6.04 7.51 -21.42
N SER A 25 6.22 7.32 -20.11
CA SER A 25 5.39 6.40 -19.31
C SER A 25 3.95 6.90 -19.30
N PRO A 26 2.95 6.04 -19.58
CA PRO A 26 1.56 6.47 -19.66
C PRO A 26 1.01 6.69 -18.25
N ALA A 27 1.08 7.93 -17.78
CA ALA A 27 0.12 8.41 -16.80
C ALA A 27 -1.28 8.38 -17.44
N HIS A 28 -2.26 7.86 -16.69
CA HIS A 28 -3.72 7.85 -16.92
C HIS A 28 -4.34 6.62 -17.60
N ALA A 29 -4.13 5.43 -17.03
CA ALA A 29 -5.10 4.32 -17.17
C ALA A 29 -5.16 3.47 -15.89
N GLU A 30 -6.31 3.52 -15.21
CA GLU A 30 -6.79 2.57 -14.20
C GLU A 30 -6.02 2.47 -12.87
N ASN A 31 -6.43 3.29 -11.90
CA ASN A 31 -6.08 3.19 -10.48
C ASN A 31 -6.70 1.93 -9.83
N ILE A 32 -6.15 0.75 -10.14
CA ILE A 32 -6.31 -0.49 -9.37
C ILE A 32 -4.90 -1.06 -9.21
N PHE A 33 -4.09 -0.44 -8.34
CA PHE A 33 -2.67 -0.75 -8.21
C PHE A 33 -2.45 -2.07 -7.47
N TYR A 34 -2.40 -3.15 -8.25
CA TYR A 34 -1.90 -4.47 -7.88
C TYR A 34 -0.38 -4.48 -7.89
N SER A 35 0.24 -4.97 -6.80
CA SER A 35 1.49 -5.75 -6.90
C SER A 35 1.19 -7.12 -7.52
N ALA A 36 0.65 -7.13 -8.75
CA ALA A 36 0.50 -8.30 -9.60
C ALA A 36 1.87 -8.61 -10.20
N THR A 37 2.78 -9.07 -9.36
CA THR A 37 3.82 -9.96 -9.86
C THR A 37 3.09 -11.19 -10.43
N PRO A 38 3.24 -11.51 -11.73
CA PRO A 38 2.66 -12.72 -12.29
C PRO A 38 3.20 -13.92 -11.50
N GLY A 39 2.33 -14.78 -10.98
CA GLY A 39 2.74 -16.02 -10.30
C GLY A 39 2.49 -16.11 -8.78
N GLY A 40 1.35 -15.63 -8.27
CA GLY A 40 0.91 -15.89 -6.90
C GLY A 40 -0.19 -16.97 -6.81
N PRO A 41 -0.51 -17.48 -5.61
CA PRO A 41 -1.62 -18.41 -5.43
C PRO A 41 -2.95 -17.83 -5.94
N PRO A 42 -3.69 -18.52 -6.83
CA PRO A 42 -4.89 -17.97 -7.45
C PRO A 42 -5.98 -17.65 -6.42
N ASP A 43 -6.07 -18.44 -5.35
CA ASP A 43 -7.01 -18.19 -4.26
C ASP A 43 -6.65 -16.93 -3.46
N ALA A 44 -5.35 -16.62 -3.27
CA ALA A 44 -4.90 -15.39 -2.61
C ALA A 44 -5.20 -14.15 -3.46
N ILE A 45 -4.90 -14.21 -4.77
CA ILE A 45 -5.20 -13.14 -5.73
C ILE A 45 -6.71 -12.87 -5.75
N ARG A 46 -7.54 -13.93 -5.78
CA ARG A 46 -8.99 -13.81 -5.72
C ARG A 46 -9.47 -13.14 -4.44
N ALA A 47 -8.93 -13.53 -3.28
CA ALA A 47 -9.30 -12.94 -2.00
C ALA A 47 -8.96 -11.45 -1.91
N ILE A 48 -7.76 -11.05 -2.35
CA ILE A 48 -7.32 -9.64 -2.41
C ILE A 48 -8.25 -8.83 -3.33
N ARG A 49 -8.57 -9.34 -4.51
CA ARG A 49 -9.51 -8.68 -5.42
C ARG A 49 -10.86 -8.40 -4.80
N ILE A 50 -11.40 -9.40 -4.10
CA ILE A 50 -12.69 -9.24 -3.43
C ILE A 50 -12.56 -8.17 -2.33
N CYS A 51 -11.49 -8.20 -1.55
CA CYS A 51 -11.20 -7.22 -0.50
C CYS A 51 -11.15 -5.78 -1.04
N GLU A 52 -10.53 -5.56 -2.20
CA GLU A 52 -10.42 -4.26 -2.87
C GLU A 52 -11.76 -3.76 -3.42
N SER A 53 -12.62 -4.67 -3.91
CA SER A 53 -13.91 -4.30 -4.48
C SER A 53 -15.06 -4.16 -3.46
N ILE A 54 -14.81 -4.35 -2.16
CA ILE A 54 -15.89 -4.31 -1.14
C ILE A 54 -16.60 -2.96 -1.11
N ASP A 55 -15.86 -1.86 -1.27
CA ASP A 55 -16.44 -0.51 -1.18
C ASP A 55 -17.42 -0.22 -2.33
N SER A 56 -17.17 -0.78 -3.52
CA SER A 56 -18.05 -0.69 -4.68
C SER A 56 -19.11 -1.79 -4.75
N THR A 57 -19.07 -2.78 -3.85
CA THR A 57 -20.05 -3.87 -3.76
C THR A 57 -21.33 -3.39 -3.05
N PRO A 58 -22.53 -3.77 -3.53
CA PRO A 58 -23.79 -3.47 -2.84
C PRO A 58 -23.79 -3.97 -1.38
N PRO A 59 -24.26 -3.16 -0.40
CA PRO A 59 -24.19 -3.50 1.02
C PRO A 59 -24.70 -4.89 1.40
N GLU A 60 -25.77 -5.34 0.74
CA GLU A 60 -26.40 -6.65 0.90
C GLU A 60 -25.50 -7.83 0.48
N GLU A 61 -24.58 -7.61 -0.46
CA GLU A 61 -23.65 -8.63 -0.93
C GLU A 61 -22.34 -8.65 -0.14
N ARG A 62 -21.97 -7.54 0.52
CA ARG A 62 -20.65 -7.37 1.16
C ARG A 62 -20.31 -8.50 2.12
N ALA A 63 -21.25 -8.90 2.98
CA ALA A 63 -21.00 -9.96 3.96
C ALA A 63 -20.66 -11.30 3.28
N SER A 64 -21.43 -11.70 2.26
CA SER A 64 -21.19 -12.92 1.49
C SER A 64 -19.85 -12.87 0.74
N ARG A 65 -19.54 -11.73 0.12
CA ARG A 65 -18.27 -11.50 -0.59
C ARG A 65 -17.08 -11.61 0.37
N ILE A 66 -17.15 -10.97 1.53
CA ILE A 66 -16.11 -11.02 2.56
C ILE A 66 -15.90 -12.46 3.05
N GLU A 67 -16.95 -13.22 3.33
CA GLU A 67 -16.80 -14.62 3.73
C GLU A 67 -16.15 -15.47 2.62
N SER A 68 -16.51 -15.22 1.35
CA SER A 68 -15.84 -15.87 0.22
C SER A 68 -14.36 -15.50 0.09
N ALA A 69 -13.99 -14.27 0.43
CA ALA A 69 -12.61 -13.81 0.45
C ALA A 69 -11.81 -14.48 1.57
N VAL A 70 -12.37 -14.57 2.79
CA VAL A 70 -11.76 -15.27 3.92
C VAL A 70 -11.52 -16.75 3.57
N ALA A 71 -12.52 -17.44 3.02
CA ALA A 71 -12.40 -18.84 2.64
C ALA A 71 -11.32 -19.06 1.56
N ALA A 72 -11.24 -18.16 0.58
CA ALA A 72 -10.19 -18.22 -0.44
C ALA A 72 -8.80 -17.96 0.13
N ALA A 73 -8.66 -16.99 1.04
CA ALA A 73 -7.39 -16.74 1.71
C ALA A 73 -6.94 -17.92 2.59
N GLU A 74 -7.86 -18.55 3.33
CA GLU A 74 -7.58 -19.74 4.13
C GLU A 74 -7.12 -20.92 3.25
N LYS A 75 -7.80 -21.13 2.12
CA LYS A 75 -7.39 -22.13 1.13
C LYS A 75 -6.02 -21.84 0.54
N ALA A 76 -5.71 -20.57 0.27
CA ALA A 76 -4.39 -20.16 -0.20
C ALA A 76 -3.31 -20.47 0.84
N ILE A 77 -3.54 -20.14 2.11
CA ILE A 77 -2.63 -20.44 3.23
C ILE A 77 -2.44 -21.95 3.41
N ALA A 78 -3.49 -22.75 3.28
CA ALA A 78 -3.41 -24.20 3.40
C ALA A 78 -2.49 -24.81 2.33
N ARG A 79 -2.46 -24.23 1.13
CA ARG A 79 -1.62 -24.70 0.02
C ARG A 79 -0.23 -24.07 -0.01
N PHE A 80 -0.13 -22.82 0.44
CA PHE A 80 1.08 -22.00 0.39
C PHE A 80 1.27 -21.25 1.73
N PRO A 81 1.61 -21.95 2.82
CA PRO A 81 1.64 -21.35 4.16
C PRO A 81 2.75 -20.30 4.33
N GLU A 82 3.82 -20.41 3.54
CA GLU A 82 4.99 -19.53 3.53
C GLU A 82 4.96 -18.50 2.39
N ASP A 83 3.82 -18.34 1.72
CA ASP A 83 3.62 -17.27 0.74
C ASP A 83 3.13 -15.99 1.44
N PRO A 84 3.85 -14.85 1.33
CA PRO A 84 3.47 -13.60 1.98
C PRO A 84 2.12 -13.07 1.50
N ARG A 85 1.75 -13.28 0.22
CA ARG A 85 0.45 -12.83 -0.33
C ARG A 85 -0.72 -13.60 0.24
N SER A 86 -0.56 -14.90 0.47
CA SER A 86 -1.59 -15.73 1.10
C SER A 86 -1.90 -15.26 2.52
N GLN A 87 -0.86 -14.90 3.28
CA GLN A 87 -1.02 -14.30 4.61
C GLN A 87 -1.67 -12.91 4.54
N PHE A 88 -1.22 -12.07 3.61
CA PHE A 88 -1.79 -10.73 3.39
C PHE A 88 -3.27 -10.78 2.96
N ALA A 89 -3.65 -11.73 2.10
CA ALA A 89 -5.02 -11.93 1.65
C ALA A 89 -5.96 -12.22 2.83
N LEU A 90 -5.50 -13.00 3.82
CA LEU A 90 -6.27 -13.26 5.02
C LEU A 90 -6.41 -12.00 5.87
N PHE A 91 -5.32 -11.26 6.07
CA PHE A 91 -5.36 -9.97 6.77
C PHE A 91 -6.37 -9.00 6.12
N CYS A 92 -6.30 -8.80 4.80
CA CYS A 92 -7.18 -7.90 4.06
C CYS A 92 -8.66 -8.31 4.23
N SER A 93 -8.94 -9.60 4.04
CA SER A 93 -10.30 -10.14 4.16
C SER A 93 -10.86 -9.99 5.58
N LEU A 94 -10.04 -10.20 6.61
CA LEU A 94 -10.43 -9.99 8.00
C LEU A 94 -10.61 -8.50 8.35
N GLY A 95 -9.82 -7.61 7.75
CA GLY A 95 -10.00 -6.16 7.86
C GLY A 95 -11.39 -5.72 7.38
N ARG A 96 -11.80 -6.14 6.18
CA ARG A 96 -13.15 -5.87 5.67
C ARG A 96 -14.26 -6.49 6.54
N LYS A 97 -13.99 -7.66 7.13
CA LYS A 97 -14.90 -8.31 8.08
C LYS A 97 -15.05 -7.51 9.38
N LEU A 98 -13.99 -6.83 9.83
CA LEU A 98 -14.03 -5.95 11.00
C LEU A 98 -14.87 -4.70 10.74
N GLU A 99 -14.70 -4.06 9.58
CA GLU A 99 -15.46 -2.87 9.16
C GLU A 99 -16.97 -3.13 9.11
N THR A 100 -17.36 -4.35 8.73
CA THR A 100 -18.79 -4.75 8.62
C THR A 100 -19.35 -5.38 9.90
N SER A 101 -18.50 -5.76 10.86
CA SER A 101 -18.93 -6.39 12.11
C SER A 101 -19.40 -5.36 13.14
N LYS A 102 -20.69 -5.45 13.51
CA LYS A 102 -21.27 -4.66 14.62
C LYS A 102 -20.98 -5.22 16.01
N ASN A 103 -20.33 -6.40 16.12
CA ASN A 103 -20.15 -7.11 17.38
C ASN A 103 -18.73 -6.93 17.95
N HIS A 104 -18.63 -6.08 18.97
CA HIS A 104 -17.40 -5.69 19.67
C HIS A 104 -16.56 -6.89 20.18
N LEU A 105 -17.18 -7.97 20.66
CA LEU A 105 -16.44 -9.12 21.19
C LEU A 105 -15.77 -9.96 20.09
N ARG A 106 -16.46 -10.18 18.97
CA ARG A 106 -15.85 -10.88 17.81
C ARG A 106 -14.76 -10.03 17.17
N SER A 107 -14.89 -8.71 17.22
CA SER A 107 -13.90 -7.78 16.68
C SER A 107 -12.53 -7.96 17.33
N VAL A 108 -12.45 -8.24 18.63
CA VAL A 108 -11.15 -8.48 19.30
C VAL A 108 -10.44 -9.71 18.72
N PHE A 109 -11.12 -10.85 18.59
CA PHE A 109 -10.52 -12.05 17.99
C PHE A 109 -10.09 -11.81 16.54
N LEU A 110 -10.93 -11.14 15.76
CA LEU A 110 -10.65 -10.81 14.36
C LEU A 110 -9.44 -9.88 14.23
N VAL A 111 -9.31 -8.86 15.08
CA VAL A 111 -8.13 -7.97 15.14
C VAL A 111 -6.86 -8.77 15.41
N HIS A 112 -6.86 -9.64 16.44
CA HIS A 112 -5.69 -10.47 16.75
C HIS A 112 -5.30 -11.41 15.61
N ARG A 113 -6.30 -11.94 14.89
CA ARG A 113 -6.08 -12.81 13.74
C ARG A 113 -5.51 -12.04 12.54
N ALA A 114 -6.07 -10.87 12.24
CA ALA A 114 -5.58 -9.98 11.19
C ALA A 114 -4.14 -9.54 11.48
N HIS A 115 -3.88 -9.06 12.69
CA HIS A 115 -2.56 -8.61 13.14
C HIS A 115 -1.49 -9.70 12.97
N ARG A 116 -1.79 -10.95 13.36
CA ARG A 116 -0.86 -12.07 13.15
C ARG A 116 -0.63 -12.38 11.68
N ALA A 117 -1.67 -12.33 10.86
CA ALA A 117 -1.56 -12.60 9.43
C ALA A 117 -0.65 -11.57 8.73
N VAL A 118 -0.82 -10.28 9.01
CA VAL A 118 0.05 -9.25 8.40
C VAL A 118 1.47 -9.27 8.95
N GLN A 119 1.66 -9.57 10.24
CA GLN A 119 3.00 -9.80 10.78
C GLN A 119 3.69 -10.98 10.11
N LYS A 120 2.98 -12.10 9.86
CA LYS A 120 3.56 -13.24 9.13
C LYS A 120 3.90 -12.86 7.68
N ALA A 121 3.03 -12.10 7.00
CA ALA A 121 3.32 -11.59 5.66
C ALA A 121 4.61 -10.77 5.63
N LEU A 122 4.79 -9.87 6.60
CA LEU A 122 5.98 -9.02 6.72
C LEU A 122 7.23 -9.78 7.21
N ALA A 123 7.07 -10.86 7.97
CA ALA A 123 8.18 -11.74 8.33
C ALA A 123 8.69 -12.52 7.11
N LEU A 124 7.78 -12.98 6.25
CA LEU A 124 8.09 -13.67 5.00
C LEU A 124 8.67 -12.72 3.94
N GLN A 125 8.13 -11.51 3.84
CA GLN A 125 8.59 -10.47 2.92
C GLN A 125 8.60 -9.10 3.61
N PRO A 126 9.73 -8.68 4.20
CA PRO A 126 9.82 -7.41 4.92
C PRO A 126 9.62 -6.16 4.06
N THR A 127 9.78 -6.27 2.74
CA THR A 127 9.61 -5.18 1.78
C THR A 127 8.24 -5.19 1.09
N TYR A 128 7.27 -5.95 1.61
CA TYR A 128 5.93 -6.01 1.04
C TYR A 128 5.17 -4.71 1.33
N VAL A 129 5.20 -3.78 0.37
CA VAL A 129 4.68 -2.40 0.49
C VAL A 129 3.21 -2.38 0.91
N ASP A 130 2.34 -3.16 0.26
CA ASP A 130 0.91 -3.26 0.62
C ASP A 130 0.71 -3.68 2.09
N ALA A 131 1.47 -4.68 2.54
CA ALA A 131 1.39 -5.17 3.91
C ALA A 131 1.93 -4.16 4.93
N LEU A 132 2.96 -3.38 4.58
CA LEU A 132 3.48 -2.31 5.44
C LEU A 132 2.44 -1.20 5.64
N VAL A 133 1.85 -0.71 4.56
CA VAL A 133 0.82 0.33 4.60
C VAL A 133 -0.39 -0.15 5.38
N ALA A 134 -0.89 -1.34 5.07
CA ALA A 134 -2.12 -1.81 5.68
C ALA A 134 -1.93 -2.22 7.17
N HIS A 135 -0.75 -2.71 7.54
CA HIS A 135 -0.41 -2.91 8.97
C HIS A 135 -0.34 -1.57 9.71
N GLY A 136 0.31 -0.56 9.11
CA GLY A 136 0.38 0.77 9.70
C GLY A 136 -1.00 1.39 9.89
N ALA A 137 -1.86 1.33 8.87
CA ALA A 137 -3.24 1.78 8.94
C ALA A 137 -4.02 1.07 10.06
N MET A 138 -3.90 -0.25 10.18
CA MET A 138 -4.53 -1.00 11.26
C MET A 138 -4.03 -0.55 12.65
N LEU A 139 -2.72 -0.38 12.83
CA LEU A 139 -2.16 0.06 14.12
C LEU A 139 -2.61 1.47 14.52
N GLY A 140 -2.74 2.38 13.54
CA GLY A 140 -3.19 3.74 13.77
C GLY A 140 -4.69 3.87 14.08
N GLN A 141 -5.50 2.92 13.61
CA GLN A 141 -6.95 2.90 13.86
C GLN A 141 -7.33 2.17 15.15
N LEU A 142 -6.47 1.28 15.63
CA LEU A 142 -6.74 0.53 16.85
C LEU A 142 -6.51 1.39 18.10
N PRO A 143 -7.33 1.23 19.14
CA PRO A 143 -7.01 1.80 20.44
C PRO A 143 -5.80 1.08 21.05
N TRP A 144 -5.03 1.79 21.88
CA TRP A 144 -3.83 1.25 22.53
C TRP A 144 -4.08 -0.06 23.29
N MET A 145 -5.26 -0.21 23.92
CA MET A 145 -5.68 -1.42 24.63
C MET A 145 -5.85 -2.66 23.72
N LEU A 146 -6.03 -2.46 22.41
CA LEU A 146 -6.10 -3.54 21.41
C LEU A 146 -4.80 -3.66 20.58
N GLY A 147 -3.71 -3.04 21.06
CA GLY A 147 -2.41 -3.08 20.39
C GLY A 147 -2.23 -1.99 19.32
N GLY A 148 -3.04 -0.93 19.36
CA GLY A 148 -2.80 0.27 18.56
C GLY A 148 -1.51 0.97 18.98
N ASP A 149 -0.74 1.41 18.00
CA ASP A 149 0.56 2.05 18.19
C ASP A 149 0.80 3.02 17.03
N ASN A 150 0.53 4.29 17.32
CA ASN A 150 0.58 5.39 16.37
C ASN A 150 2.01 5.67 15.85
N ASP A 151 3.02 5.53 16.70
CA ASP A 151 4.41 5.76 16.33
C ASP A 151 4.89 4.65 15.40
N ARG A 152 4.54 3.40 15.73
CA ARG A 152 4.82 2.25 14.86
C ARG A 152 4.04 2.30 13.56
N ALA A 153 2.80 2.78 13.58
CA ALA A 153 2.00 2.99 12.39
C ALA A 153 2.70 3.94 11.41
N GLU A 154 3.13 5.11 11.89
CA GLU A 154 3.84 6.10 11.08
C GLU A 154 5.15 5.54 10.53
N SER A 155 5.94 4.86 11.37
CA SER A 155 7.20 4.23 10.97
C SER A 155 7.02 3.23 9.82
N LEU A 156 6.00 2.36 9.91
CA LEU A 156 5.69 1.38 8.86
C LEU A 156 5.28 2.06 7.54
N ILE A 157 4.43 3.08 7.62
CA ILE A 157 3.95 3.78 6.42
C ILE A 157 5.09 4.59 5.77
N ARG A 158 5.92 5.29 6.55
CA ARG A 158 7.11 5.99 6.02
C ARG A 158 8.10 5.02 5.38
N ARG A 159 8.25 3.81 5.96
CA ARG A 159 9.05 2.75 5.34
C ARG A 159 8.46 2.30 4.01
N ALA A 160 7.13 2.17 3.89
CA ALA A 160 6.48 1.89 2.61
C ALA A 160 6.77 2.97 1.56
N ILE A 161 6.68 4.26 1.93
CA ILE A 161 7.04 5.40 1.06
C ILE A 161 8.51 5.35 0.64
N SER A 162 9.41 4.97 1.54
CA SER A 162 10.84 4.84 1.19
C SER A 162 11.14 3.71 0.19
N LEU A 163 10.30 2.67 0.18
CA LEU A 163 10.43 1.54 -0.75
C LEU A 163 9.78 1.85 -2.10
N ASP A 164 8.64 2.54 -2.09
CA ASP A 164 7.94 3.00 -3.27
C ASP A 164 7.39 4.43 -3.04
N PRO A 165 8.18 5.46 -3.43
CA PRO A 165 7.78 6.86 -3.27
C PRO A 165 6.53 7.25 -4.05
N ALA A 166 6.21 6.53 -5.14
CA ALA A 166 5.03 6.80 -5.96
C ALA A 166 3.77 6.07 -5.45
N PHE A 167 3.87 5.30 -4.36
CA PHE A 167 2.76 4.52 -3.84
C PHE A 167 1.72 5.41 -3.14
N ILE A 168 0.74 5.88 -3.93
CA ILE A 168 -0.35 6.76 -3.50
C ILE A 168 -1.04 6.29 -2.20
N PRO A 169 -1.37 4.99 -2.01
CA PRO A 169 -2.00 4.54 -0.78
C PRO A 169 -1.17 4.84 0.47
N ALA A 170 0.17 4.77 0.42
CA ALA A 170 1.01 5.06 1.59
C ALA A 170 0.93 6.53 2.00
N HIS A 171 1.01 7.47 1.06
CA HIS A 171 0.89 8.90 1.34
C HIS A 171 -0.48 9.24 1.92
N ARG A 172 -1.54 8.67 1.36
CA ARG A 172 -2.90 8.83 1.87
C ARG A 172 -3.04 8.32 3.31
N GLU A 173 -2.54 7.13 3.61
CA GLU A 173 -2.61 6.60 4.98
C GLU A 173 -1.74 7.39 5.95
N LEU A 174 -0.58 7.91 5.51
CA LEU A 174 0.25 8.80 6.34
C LEU A 174 -0.48 10.10 6.66
N ALA A 175 -1.07 10.76 5.66
CA ALA A 175 -1.83 11.98 5.87
C ALA A 175 -3.03 11.74 6.80
N ASN A 176 -3.77 10.64 6.63
CA ASN A 176 -4.87 10.26 7.52
C ASN A 176 -4.40 10.06 8.97
N LEU A 177 -3.28 9.35 9.18
CA LEU A 177 -2.72 9.12 10.50
C LEU A 177 -2.30 10.44 11.17
N LEU A 178 -1.62 11.32 10.43
CA LEU A 178 -1.18 12.63 10.93
C LEU A 178 -2.37 13.52 11.32
N ARG A 179 -3.43 13.54 10.50
CA ARG A 179 -4.68 14.27 10.83
C ARG A 179 -5.33 13.72 12.10
N ALA A 180 -5.38 12.39 12.26
CA ALA A 180 -5.93 11.77 13.47
C ALA A 180 -5.12 12.11 14.74
N GLN A 181 -3.83 12.40 14.59
CA GLN A 181 -2.95 12.86 15.67
C GLN A 181 -2.99 14.39 15.89
N GLY A 182 -3.77 15.15 15.11
CA GLY A 182 -3.81 16.62 15.18
C GLY A 182 -2.63 17.32 14.50
N ARG A 183 -1.78 16.60 13.76
CA ARG A 183 -0.61 17.13 13.03
C ARG A 183 -1.01 17.55 11.61
N SER A 184 -1.98 18.46 11.51
CA SER A 184 -2.61 18.86 10.24
C SER A 184 -1.64 19.52 9.26
N ASP A 185 -0.67 20.30 9.75
CA ASP A 185 0.32 20.97 8.90
C ASP A 185 1.22 19.95 8.19
N GLU A 186 1.66 18.91 8.91
CA GLU A 186 2.45 17.83 8.34
C GLU A 186 1.63 16.98 7.36
N ALA A 187 0.35 16.72 7.66
CA ALA A 187 -0.53 16.03 6.74
C ALA A 187 -0.68 16.81 5.42
N HIS A 188 -0.83 18.13 5.49
CA HIS A 188 -0.92 18.98 4.30
C HIS A 188 0.37 18.93 3.46
N MET A 189 1.53 18.94 4.11
CA MET A 189 2.81 18.78 3.40
C MET A 189 2.90 17.43 2.66
N VAL A 190 2.43 16.34 3.26
CA VAL A 190 2.38 15.02 2.61
C VAL A 190 1.45 15.03 1.40
N ASP A 191 0.24 15.60 1.53
CA ASP A 191 -0.71 15.70 0.42
C ASP A 191 -0.17 16.52 -0.76
N VAL A 192 0.50 17.64 -0.47
CA VAL A 192 1.08 18.53 -1.48
C VAL A 192 2.26 17.86 -2.17
N ALA A 193 3.15 17.20 -1.42
CA ALA A 193 4.30 16.49 -1.99
C ALA A 193 3.87 15.39 -2.97
N GLN A 194 2.82 14.63 -2.62
CA GLN A 194 2.28 13.58 -3.48
C GLN A 194 1.61 14.13 -4.77
N ALA A 195 1.12 15.38 -4.75
CA ALA A 195 0.47 15.99 -5.91
C ALA A 195 1.46 16.58 -6.93
N THR A 196 2.72 16.75 -6.55
CA THR A 196 3.76 17.38 -7.39
C THR A 196 4.67 16.40 -8.12
N ASP A 197 4.58 15.11 -7.81
CA ASP A 197 5.36 14.01 -8.41
C ASP A 197 4.52 13.22 -9.44
#